data_AF-A0A9X8VM25-F1
#
_entry.id   AF-A0A9X8VM25-F1
#
_cell.length_a   1.000
_cell.length_b   1.000
_cell.length_c   1.000
_cell.angle_alpha   90.00
_cell.angle_beta   90.00
_cell.angle_gamma   90.00
#
_symmetry.space_group_name_H-M   'P 1'
#
loop_
_entity.id
_entity.type
_entity.pdbx_description
1 polymer ?
#
loop_
_entity_poly.entity_id
_entity_poly.type
_entity_poly.pdbx_seq_one_letter_code
_entity_poly.pdbx_strand_id
1 'polypeptide(L)'
;NGAGKSTTMAAFVTALIPDLTLLHFRNTTEAGATSGSRDKGLHGKLRAGVCYSTLDVVNSRHQRVVVGVRLQQVAGRDRKVDIKPFTIQGLPTAVQPTELLTQTVGERQARVLSLQELKERVEEMEGVQFKQFNSITDYHSLMFDLGVIPKRLRSSADRSKFYRLIEASLYGGISSAITRSLRDYLLPENSGVRKAFQDMEAALRENRMTLEAIRVTQSDRDLFKHLISEATSYVAADYMRHANERRIHLDGALALRSDLLGS
;
A
#
# COMPACT_ATOMS: atom_id res chain seq x y z
N ASN A 1 -32.23 -27.98 5.43
CA ASN A 1 -31.86 -29.24 6.12
C ASN A 1 -30.95 -29.09 7.34
N GLY A 2 -30.58 -27.90 7.83
CA GLY A 2 -30.06 -27.72 9.20
C GLY A 2 -28.79 -28.48 9.62
N ALA A 3 -28.17 -29.29 8.76
CA ALA A 3 -27.11 -30.25 9.09
C ALA A 3 -25.74 -29.61 9.41
N GLY A 4 -25.67 -28.29 9.63
CA GLY A 4 -24.43 -27.61 10.00
C GLY A 4 -23.49 -27.22 8.85
N LYS A 5 -23.81 -27.53 7.58
CA LYS A 5 -22.96 -27.18 6.43
C LYS A 5 -22.61 -25.69 6.35
N SER A 6 -23.60 -24.81 6.52
CA SER A 6 -23.39 -23.36 6.56
C SER A 6 -22.62 -22.88 7.79
N THR A 7 -22.55 -23.70 8.84
CA THR A 7 -21.71 -23.44 10.02
C THR A 7 -20.27 -23.79 9.74
N THR A 8 -20.00 -24.92 9.06
CA THR A 8 -18.65 -25.28 8.60
C THR A 8 -18.08 -24.22 7.66
N MET A 9 -18.88 -23.75 6.69
CA MET A 9 -18.45 -22.65 5.82
C MET A 9 -18.19 -21.36 6.59
N ALA A 10 -19.03 -21.04 7.57
CA ALA A 10 -18.81 -19.86 8.41
C ALA A 10 -17.53 -19.96 9.23
N ALA A 11 -17.21 -21.15 9.76
CA ALA A 11 -15.94 -21.39 10.44
C ALA A 11 -14.76 -21.13 9.48
N PHE A 12 -14.78 -21.73 8.29
CA PHE A 12 -13.75 -21.55 7.27
C PHE A 12 -13.51 -20.07 6.93
N VAL A 13 -14.57 -19.30 6.62
CA VAL A 13 -14.46 -17.87 6.32
C VAL A 13 -13.94 -17.08 7.51
N THR A 14 -14.34 -17.46 8.73
CA THR A 14 -13.91 -16.75 9.95
C THR A 14 -12.42 -16.96 10.23
N ALA A 15 -11.89 -18.16 9.98
CA ALA A 15 -10.45 -18.41 10.10
C ALA A 15 -9.64 -17.67 9.03
N LEU A 16 -10.20 -17.53 7.82
CA LEU A 16 -9.54 -16.85 6.71
C LEU A 16 -9.57 -15.32 6.85
N ILE A 17 -10.70 -14.76 7.29
CA ILE A 17 -10.93 -13.31 7.45
C ILE A 17 -11.52 -13.06 8.86
N PRO A 18 -10.68 -12.93 9.90
CA PRO A 18 -11.12 -12.66 11.27
C PRO A 18 -11.56 -11.21 11.49
N ASP A 19 -12.35 -10.64 10.58
CA ASP A 19 -12.79 -9.25 10.65
C ASP A 19 -14.29 -9.19 10.94
N LEU A 20 -14.64 -8.95 12.20
CA LEU A 20 -16.03 -8.82 12.64
C LEU A 20 -16.79 -7.74 11.85
N THR A 21 -16.14 -6.72 11.30
CA THR A 21 -16.84 -5.67 10.53
C THR A 21 -17.40 -6.19 9.22
N LEU A 22 -16.82 -7.26 8.67
CA LEU A 22 -17.18 -7.86 7.39
C LEU A 22 -18.01 -9.13 7.55
N LEU A 23 -17.71 -9.94 8.58
CA LEU A 23 -18.37 -11.22 8.81
C LEU A 23 -19.88 -11.03 9.02
N HIS A 24 -20.65 -11.47 8.04
CA HIS A 24 -22.10 -11.45 8.09
C HIS A 24 -22.67 -12.67 7.37
N PHE A 25 -23.16 -13.63 8.16
CA PHE A 25 -23.69 -14.87 7.64
C PHE A 25 -25.21 -14.79 7.52
N ARG A 26 -25.69 -14.57 6.30
CA ARG A 26 -27.11 -14.53 5.96
C ARG A 26 -27.63 -15.93 5.70
N ASN A 27 -28.94 -16.08 5.85
CA ASN A 27 -29.63 -17.23 5.30
C ASN A 27 -29.56 -17.16 3.77
N THR A 28 -29.46 -18.31 3.11
CA THR A 28 -29.33 -18.39 1.64
C THR A 28 -30.52 -17.76 0.91
N THR A 29 -31.70 -17.74 1.53
CA THR A 29 -32.92 -17.12 1.02
C THR A 29 -32.90 -15.59 1.08
N GLU A 30 -31.95 -15.00 1.81
CA GLU A 30 -31.80 -13.55 2.00
C GLU A 30 -30.58 -12.99 1.26
N ALA A 31 -30.02 -13.76 0.32
CA ALA A 31 -28.92 -13.32 -0.52
C ALA A 31 -29.32 -12.04 -1.28
N GLY A 32 -28.66 -10.91 -0.95
CA GLY A 32 -28.94 -9.59 -1.54
C GLY A 32 -29.76 -8.63 -0.68
N ALA A 33 -30.27 -9.04 0.48
CA ALA A 33 -30.97 -8.12 1.39
C ALA A 33 -30.01 -7.04 1.93
N THR A 34 -30.38 -5.76 1.85
CA THR A 34 -29.60 -4.65 2.43
C THR A 34 -29.86 -4.45 3.92
N SER A 35 -30.71 -5.28 4.53
CA SER A 35 -30.99 -5.21 5.96
C SER A 35 -29.73 -5.57 6.76
N GLY A 36 -29.13 -4.55 7.37
CA GLY A 36 -28.12 -4.72 8.40
C GLY A 36 -28.77 -5.28 9.66
N SER A 37 -29.06 -6.58 9.68
CA SER A 37 -29.46 -7.25 10.92
C SER A 37 -28.34 -7.06 11.94
N ARG A 38 -28.70 -6.64 13.17
CA ARG A 38 -27.73 -6.48 14.27
C ARG A 38 -27.02 -7.79 14.59
N ASP A 39 -27.64 -8.93 14.27
CA ASP A 39 -27.03 -10.24 14.43
C ASP A 39 -26.19 -10.61 13.20
N LYS A 40 -24.88 -10.75 13.41
CA LYS A 40 -23.93 -11.21 12.39
C LYS A 40 -24.05 -12.71 12.10
N GLY A 41 -24.88 -13.43 12.86
CA GLY A 41 -25.14 -14.85 12.69
C GLY A 41 -24.00 -15.76 13.14
N LEU A 42 -22.94 -15.20 13.75
CA LEU A 42 -21.78 -15.94 14.25
C LEU A 42 -21.96 -16.39 15.70
N HIS A 43 -22.56 -15.54 16.56
CA HIS A 43 -22.71 -15.84 17.99
C HIS A 43 -23.52 -17.12 18.23
N GLY A 44 -24.66 -17.28 17.56
CA GLY A 44 -25.54 -18.45 17.68
C GLY A 44 -24.96 -19.74 17.07
N LYS A 45 -23.89 -19.65 16.28
CA LYS A 45 -23.19 -20.82 15.72
C LYS A 45 -22.12 -21.38 16.66
N LEU A 46 -21.77 -20.64 17.71
CA LEU A 46 -20.75 -21.01 18.68
C LEU A 46 -21.40 -21.63 19.93
N ARG A 47 -20.63 -22.45 20.64
CA ARG A 47 -21.00 -22.92 21.99
C ARG A 47 -20.39 -22.00 23.05
N ALA A 48 -20.93 -22.08 24.27
CA ALA A 48 -20.33 -21.41 25.42
C ALA A 48 -18.92 -21.97 25.68
N GLY A 49 -17.97 -21.09 25.97
CA GLY A 49 -16.57 -21.43 26.20
C GLY A 49 -15.65 -21.08 25.04
N VAL A 50 -14.49 -21.75 24.98
CA VAL A 50 -13.47 -21.55 23.94
C VAL A 50 -13.82 -22.38 22.71
N CYS A 51 -13.89 -21.72 21.57
CA CYS A 51 -14.07 -22.34 20.27
C CYS A 51 -12.87 -22.04 19.39
N TYR A 52 -12.54 -22.95 18.48
CA TYR A 52 -11.50 -22.75 17.48
C TYR A 52 -12.03 -22.93 16.08
N SER A 53 -11.45 -22.19 15.15
CA SER A 53 -11.51 -22.51 13.73
C SER A 53 -10.10 -22.42 13.17
N THR A 54 -9.61 -23.53 12.65
CA THR A 54 -8.24 -23.67 12.14
C THR A 54 -8.28 -24.20 10.71
N LEU A 55 -7.30 -23.78 9.93
CA LEU A 55 -7.00 -24.24 8.58
C LEU A 55 -5.60 -24.84 8.63
N ASP A 56 -5.51 -26.12 8.31
CA ASP A 56 -4.25 -26.84 8.18
C ASP A 56 -3.85 -26.82 6.70
N VAL A 57 -2.75 -26.13 6.39
CA VAL A 57 -2.32 -25.84 5.03
C VAL A 57 -0.89 -26.29 4.83
N VAL A 58 -0.63 -26.99 3.73
CA VAL A 58 0.72 -27.29 3.28
C VAL A 58 1.07 -26.31 2.17
N ASN A 59 2.10 -25.48 2.40
CA ASN A 59 2.52 -24.49 1.42
C ASN A 59 3.33 -25.12 0.27
N SER A 60 3.68 -24.30 -0.73
CA SER A 60 4.50 -24.74 -1.88
C SER A 60 5.91 -25.18 -1.53
N ARG A 61 6.40 -24.88 -0.32
CA ARG A 61 7.70 -25.32 0.21
C ARG A 61 7.59 -26.61 1.03
N HIS A 62 6.44 -27.30 0.97
CA HIS A 62 6.13 -28.48 1.78
C HIS A 62 6.20 -28.24 3.29
N GLN A 63 6.00 -26.99 3.72
CA GLN A 63 5.92 -26.65 5.12
C GLN A 63 4.45 -26.68 5.55
N ARG A 64 4.18 -27.40 6.63
CA ARG A 64 2.87 -27.42 7.27
C ARG A 64 2.69 -26.17 8.13
N VAL A 65 1.63 -25.44 7.86
CA VAL A 65 1.23 -24.22 8.56
C VAL A 65 -0.21 -24.37 8.99
N VAL A 66 -0.45 -24.22 10.30
CA VAL A 66 -1.81 -24.13 10.84
C VAL A 66 -2.11 -22.67 11.11
N VAL A 67 -3.13 -22.13 10.44
CA VAL A 67 -3.62 -20.77 10.67
C VAL A 67 -5.01 -20.85 11.27
N GLY A 68 -5.33 -20.00 12.23
CA GLY A 68 -6.62 -20.13 12.89
C GLY A 68 -6.97 -18.98 13.80
N VAL A 69 -8.17 -19.10 14.36
CA VAL A 69 -8.79 -18.09 15.20
C VAL A 69 -9.41 -18.76 16.41
N ARG A 70 -9.16 -18.19 17.58
CA ARG A 70 -9.92 -18.50 18.77
C ARG A 70 -11.17 -17.62 18.78
N LEU A 71 -12.34 -18.23 18.90
CA LEU A 71 -13.61 -17.56 19.11
C LEU A 71 -14.10 -17.79 20.54
N GLN A 72 -14.61 -16.75 21.18
CA GLN A 72 -15.24 -16.87 22.50
C GLN A 72 -16.46 -15.95 22.59
N GLN A 73 -17.58 -16.46 23.09
CA GLN A 73 -18.76 -15.64 23.37
C GLN A 73 -18.46 -14.71 24.56
N VAL A 74 -18.71 -13.42 24.40
CA VAL A 74 -18.50 -12.43 25.47
C VAL A 74 -19.74 -12.40 26.35
N ALA A 75 -19.62 -12.91 27.58
CA ALA A 75 -20.71 -12.90 28.55
C ALA A 75 -21.20 -11.46 28.84
N GLY A 76 -22.52 -11.26 28.91
CA GLY A 76 -23.12 -9.98 29.31
C GLY A 76 -23.09 -8.86 28.26
N ARG A 77 -22.62 -9.11 27.03
CA ARG A 77 -22.74 -8.16 25.91
C ARG A 77 -23.54 -8.76 24.77
N ASP A 78 -24.51 -8.01 24.27
CA ASP A 78 -25.49 -8.45 23.28
C ASP A 78 -24.83 -9.09 22.04
N ARG A 79 -24.84 -10.43 22.00
CA ARG A 79 -24.36 -11.30 20.91
C ARG A 79 -22.94 -11.01 20.39
N LYS A 80 -22.05 -10.47 21.23
CA LYS A 80 -20.67 -10.15 20.85
C LYS A 80 -19.76 -11.39 20.92
N VAL A 81 -18.92 -11.57 19.91
CA VAL A 81 -17.90 -12.62 19.84
C VAL A 81 -16.52 -11.97 19.90
N ASP A 82 -15.63 -12.51 20.73
CA ASP A 82 -14.20 -12.19 20.73
C ASP A 82 -13.48 -13.10 19.73
N ILE A 83 -12.63 -12.54 18.89
CA ILE A 83 -11.85 -13.27 17.89
C ILE A 83 -10.37 -12.92 18.07
N LYS A 84 -9.54 -13.95 18.28
CA LYS A 84 -8.09 -13.80 18.39
C LYS A 84 -7.38 -14.69 17.37
N PRO A 85 -6.80 -14.11 16.30
CA PRO A 85 -6.05 -14.86 15.30
C PRO A 85 -4.68 -15.33 15.83
N PHE A 86 -4.27 -16.51 15.36
CA PHE A 86 -2.98 -17.11 15.66
C PHE A 86 -2.50 -17.99 14.50
N THR A 87 -1.20 -18.28 14.50
CA THR A 87 -0.57 -19.20 13.55
C THR A 87 0.39 -20.13 14.28
N ILE A 88 0.49 -21.35 13.79
CA ILE A 88 1.41 -22.38 14.26
C ILE A 88 2.21 -22.85 13.04
N GLN A 89 3.53 -22.73 13.10
CA GLN A 89 4.43 -23.17 12.03
C GLN A 89 5.30 -24.32 12.52
N GLY A 90 5.66 -25.24 11.63
CA GLY A 90 6.58 -26.33 11.96
C GLY A 90 5.93 -27.49 12.70
N LEU A 91 4.60 -27.58 12.71
CA LEU A 91 3.90 -28.68 13.37
C LEU A 91 4.22 -30.03 12.69
N PRO A 92 4.69 -31.05 13.43
CA PRO A 92 4.97 -32.38 12.86
C PRO A 92 3.72 -32.99 12.22
N THR A 93 3.86 -33.66 11.08
CA THR A 93 2.75 -34.27 10.33
C THR A 93 1.95 -35.30 11.16
N ALA A 94 2.60 -35.93 12.14
CA ALA A 94 1.97 -36.91 13.03
C ALA A 94 0.88 -36.29 13.95
N VAL A 95 0.99 -35.00 14.28
CA VAL A 95 0.07 -34.35 15.22
C VAL A 95 -1.19 -33.89 14.49
N GLN A 96 -2.36 -34.35 14.93
CA GLN A 96 -3.62 -33.87 14.40
C GLN A 96 -4.00 -32.51 15.02
N PRO A 97 -4.54 -31.54 14.25
CA PRO A 97 -4.95 -30.25 14.81
C PRO A 97 -5.99 -30.36 15.91
N THR A 98 -6.86 -31.38 15.86
CA THR A 98 -7.88 -31.65 16.89
C THR A 98 -7.25 -32.05 18.22
N GLU A 99 -6.26 -32.94 18.19
CA GLU A 99 -5.52 -33.38 19.38
C GLU A 99 -4.70 -32.24 19.97
N LEU A 100 -4.15 -31.36 19.12
CA LEU A 100 -3.40 -30.19 19.58
C LEU A 100 -4.27 -29.21 20.38
N LEU A 101 -5.53 -29.01 19.97
CA LEU A 101 -6.45 -28.03 20.56
C LEU A 101 -7.25 -28.57 21.75
N THR A 102 -7.22 -29.89 21.98
CA THR A 102 -8.01 -30.54 23.03
C THR A 102 -7.12 -31.28 24.02
N GLN A 103 -7.63 -31.42 25.24
CA GLN A 103 -7.06 -32.26 26.26
C GLN A 103 -8.12 -33.26 26.69
N THR A 104 -7.82 -34.55 26.59
CA THR A 104 -8.67 -35.61 27.13
C THR A 104 -8.58 -35.60 28.65
N VAL A 105 -9.66 -35.17 29.31
CA VAL A 105 -9.81 -35.18 30.76
C VAL A 105 -10.69 -36.39 31.10
N GLY A 106 -10.08 -37.58 31.16
CA GLY A 106 -10.76 -38.87 31.34
C GLY A 106 -11.12 -39.58 30.03
N GLU A 107 -11.79 -40.74 30.10
CA GLU A 107 -12.07 -41.61 28.94
C GLU A 107 -13.09 -41.05 27.94
N ARG A 108 -13.95 -40.09 28.36
CA ARG A 108 -15.08 -39.61 27.53
C ARG A 108 -15.29 -38.09 27.48
N GLN A 109 -14.45 -37.32 28.16
CA GLN A 109 -14.56 -35.85 28.15
C GLN A 109 -13.30 -35.23 27.57
N ALA A 110 -13.48 -34.41 26.53
CA ALA A 110 -12.44 -33.58 25.97
C ALA A 110 -12.67 -32.13 26.38
N ARG A 111 -11.66 -31.51 26.98
CA ARG A 111 -11.61 -30.09 27.29
C ARG A 111 -10.89 -29.36 26.17
N VAL A 112 -11.46 -28.25 25.71
CA VAL A 112 -10.80 -27.37 24.73
C VAL A 112 -9.82 -26.45 25.47
N LEU A 113 -8.58 -26.38 25.00
CA LEU A 113 -7.51 -25.60 25.61
C LEU A 113 -7.71 -24.10 25.40
N SER A 114 -7.29 -23.29 26.37
CA SER A 114 -7.17 -21.84 26.17
C SER A 114 -5.99 -21.50 25.25
N LEU A 115 -5.91 -20.26 24.74
CA LEU A 115 -4.77 -19.83 23.92
C LEU A 115 -3.45 -19.85 24.69
N GLN A 116 -3.50 -19.66 26.01
CA GLN A 116 -2.30 -19.67 26.86
C GLN A 116 -1.79 -21.10 27.05
N GLU A 117 -2.69 -22.04 27.38
CA GLU A 117 -2.37 -23.47 27.46
C GLU A 117 -1.90 -24.02 26.11
N LEU A 118 -2.51 -23.57 25.00
CA LEU A 118 -2.08 -23.94 23.64
C LEU A 118 -0.66 -23.44 23.35
N LYS A 119 -0.35 -22.20 23.75
CA LYS A 119 0.99 -21.63 23.58
C LYS A 119 2.03 -22.45 24.34
N GLU A 120 1.78 -22.74 25.61
CA GLU A 120 2.68 -23.55 26.45
C GLU A 120 2.93 -24.93 25.84
N ARG A 121 1.87 -25.65 25.44
CA ARG A 121 1.98 -26.96 24.78
C ARG A 121 2.73 -26.92 23.45
N VAL A 122 2.59 -25.84 22.69
CA VAL A 122 3.30 -25.69 21.40
C VAL A 122 4.77 -25.34 21.61
N GLU A 123 5.08 -24.54 22.64
CA GLU A 123 6.47 -24.18 22.99
C GLU A 123 7.26 -25.37 23.55
N GLU A 124 6.60 -26.39 24.11
CA GLU A 124 7.21 -27.67 24.48
C GLU A 124 7.68 -28.50 23.27
N MET A 125 7.13 -28.25 22.08
CA MET A 125 7.50 -28.99 20.86
C MET A 125 8.68 -28.31 20.16
N GLU A 126 9.78 -29.04 19.98
CA GLU A 126 10.96 -28.51 19.28
C GLU A 126 10.65 -28.09 17.84
N GLY A 127 11.03 -26.86 17.49
CA GLY A 127 10.90 -26.31 16.14
C GLY A 127 9.50 -25.76 15.79
N VAL A 128 8.52 -25.85 16.70
CA VAL A 128 7.19 -25.30 16.47
C VAL A 128 7.12 -23.84 16.92
N GLN A 129 6.66 -22.96 16.03
CA GLN A 129 6.51 -21.54 16.34
C GLN A 129 5.05 -21.17 16.49
N PHE A 130 4.66 -20.72 17.70
CA PHE A 130 3.36 -20.14 17.96
C PHE A 130 3.42 -18.60 17.88
N LYS A 131 2.53 -18.00 17.08
CA LYS A 131 2.41 -16.54 17.01
C LYS A 131 0.95 -16.11 17.11
N GLN A 132 0.66 -15.25 18.07
CA GLN A 132 -0.64 -14.61 18.23
C GLN A 132 -0.61 -13.21 17.63
N PHE A 133 -1.73 -12.77 17.04
CA PHE A 133 -1.84 -11.47 16.41
C PHE A 133 -2.90 -10.61 17.10
N ASN A 134 -2.52 -9.36 17.40
CA ASN A 134 -3.46 -8.33 17.85
C ASN A 134 -4.04 -7.54 16.66
N SER A 135 -3.30 -7.50 15.54
CA SER A 135 -3.69 -6.83 14.31
C SER A 135 -4.04 -7.85 13.22
N ILE A 136 -5.20 -7.66 12.60
CA ILE A 136 -5.63 -8.48 11.45
C ILE A 136 -4.68 -8.30 10.26
N THR A 137 -4.13 -7.09 10.09
CA THR A 137 -3.19 -6.79 9.00
C THR A 137 -1.92 -7.62 9.11
N ASP A 138 -1.40 -7.82 10.33
CA ASP A 138 -0.18 -8.61 10.56
C ASP A 138 -0.45 -10.10 10.33
N TYR A 139 -1.63 -10.58 10.75
CA TYR A 139 -2.08 -11.95 10.49
C TYR A 139 -2.15 -12.23 8.97
N HIS A 140 -2.80 -11.34 8.21
CA HIS A 140 -2.88 -11.49 6.75
C HIS A 140 -1.53 -11.30 6.05
N SER A 141 -0.65 -10.46 6.57
CA SER A 141 0.71 -10.30 6.03
C SER A 141 1.50 -11.60 6.17
N LEU A 142 1.47 -12.24 7.34
CA LEU A 142 2.13 -13.53 7.53
C LEU A 142 1.50 -14.62 6.64
N MET A 143 0.16 -14.70 6.57
CA MET A 143 -0.52 -15.66 5.68
C MET A 143 -0.09 -15.48 4.22
N PHE A 144 0.13 -14.25 3.76
CA PHE A 144 0.61 -13.98 2.41
C PHE A 144 2.05 -14.46 2.22
N ASP A 145 2.94 -14.14 3.17
CA ASP A 145 4.36 -14.52 3.09
C ASP A 145 4.56 -16.05 3.15
N LEU A 146 3.68 -16.77 3.85
CA LEU A 146 3.64 -18.23 3.90
C LEU A 146 2.96 -18.87 2.68
N GLY A 147 2.37 -18.06 1.78
CA GLY A 147 1.69 -18.55 0.57
C GLY A 147 0.30 -19.14 0.80
N VAL A 148 -0.36 -18.81 1.91
CA VAL A 148 -1.72 -19.27 2.24
C VAL A 148 -2.79 -18.47 1.50
N ILE A 149 -2.58 -17.16 1.34
CA ILE A 149 -3.53 -16.27 0.63
C ILE A 149 -2.93 -15.73 -0.68
N PRO A 150 -3.76 -15.54 -1.73
CA PRO A 150 -3.27 -15.14 -3.05
C PRO A 150 -3.01 -13.63 -3.20
N LYS A 151 -3.55 -12.80 -2.30
CA LYS A 151 -3.47 -11.33 -2.39
C LYS A 151 -3.05 -10.74 -1.04
N ARG A 152 -2.23 -9.69 -1.07
CA ARG A 152 -1.90 -8.89 0.14
C ARG A 152 -3.11 -8.09 0.59
N LEU A 153 -3.53 -8.28 1.84
CA LEU A 153 -4.68 -7.59 2.45
C LEU A 153 -4.20 -6.49 3.40
N ARG A 154 -3.74 -5.36 2.85
CA ARG A 154 -3.17 -4.26 3.65
C ARG A 154 -4.24 -3.38 4.28
N SER A 155 -5.33 -3.13 3.56
CA SER A 155 -6.38 -2.21 3.96
C SER A 155 -7.71 -2.93 4.23
N SER A 156 -8.62 -2.24 4.92
CA SER A 156 -10.01 -2.72 5.08
C SER A 156 -10.72 -2.84 3.73
N ALA A 157 -10.38 -2.00 2.75
CA ALA A 157 -10.92 -2.09 1.39
C ALA A 157 -10.49 -3.38 0.70
N ASP A 158 -9.21 -3.78 0.83
CA ASP A 158 -8.71 -5.04 0.28
C ASP A 158 -9.42 -6.24 0.92
N ARG A 159 -9.57 -6.22 2.26
CA ARG A 159 -10.31 -7.26 3.00
C ARG A 159 -11.76 -7.33 2.57
N SER A 160 -12.41 -6.18 2.34
CA SER A 160 -13.80 -6.10 1.87
C SER A 160 -13.95 -6.72 0.48
N LYS A 161 -13.05 -6.40 -0.46
CA LYS A 161 -13.03 -6.99 -1.80
C LYS A 161 -12.82 -8.51 -1.73
N PHE A 162 -11.87 -8.96 -0.92
CA PHE A 162 -11.58 -10.39 -0.76
C PHE A 162 -12.76 -11.14 -0.11
N TYR A 163 -13.36 -10.58 0.94
CA TYR A 163 -14.56 -11.14 1.58
C TYR A 163 -15.72 -11.26 0.59
N ARG A 164 -16.01 -10.20 -0.18
CA ARG A 164 -17.10 -10.22 -1.18
C ARG A 164 -16.90 -11.28 -2.27
N LEU A 165 -15.66 -11.54 -2.66
CA LEU A 165 -15.34 -12.58 -3.63
C LEU A 165 -15.69 -13.97 -3.06
N ILE A 166 -15.31 -14.23 -1.82
CA ILE A 166 -15.63 -15.48 -1.12
C ILE A 166 -17.13 -15.58 -0.85
N GLU A 167 -17.76 -14.48 -0.46
CA GLU A 167 -19.20 -14.41 -0.24
C GLU A 167 -19.97 -14.79 -1.52
N ALA A 168 -19.55 -14.25 -2.67
CA ALA A 168 -20.13 -14.57 -3.96
C ALA A 168 -19.97 -16.04 -4.33
N SER A 169 -18.82 -16.67 -4.03
CA SER A 169 -18.62 -18.09 -4.31
C SER A 169 -19.42 -19.00 -3.37
N LEU A 170 -19.66 -18.57 -2.13
CA LEU A 170 -20.41 -19.35 -1.13
C LEU A 170 -21.91 -19.33 -1.34
N TYR A 171 -22.49 -18.17 -1.68
CA TYR A 171 -23.93 -18.09 -1.97
C TYR A 171 -24.25 -18.50 -3.41
N GLY A 172 -23.25 -18.41 -4.31
CA GLY A 172 -23.42 -18.69 -5.73
C GLY A 172 -24.12 -17.54 -6.47
N GLY A 173 -23.98 -17.55 -7.80
CA GLY A 173 -24.58 -16.54 -8.68
C GLY A 173 -23.68 -15.34 -8.97
N ILE A 174 -24.18 -14.43 -9.81
CA ILE A 174 -23.46 -13.22 -10.22
C ILE A 174 -23.60 -12.18 -9.11
N SER A 175 -22.50 -11.89 -8.42
CA SER A 175 -22.48 -10.83 -7.41
C SER A 175 -22.58 -9.46 -8.07
N SER A 176 -23.71 -8.78 -7.88
CA SER A 176 -23.93 -7.41 -8.39
C SER A 176 -22.87 -6.41 -7.88
N ALA A 177 -22.36 -6.62 -6.66
CA ALA A 177 -21.30 -5.83 -6.08
C ALA A 177 -19.95 -6.01 -6.80
N ILE A 178 -19.66 -7.21 -7.31
CA ILE A 178 -18.46 -7.48 -8.11
C ILE A 178 -18.66 -6.94 -9.54
N THR A 179 -19.81 -7.20 -10.15
CA THR A 179 -20.12 -6.76 -11.52
C THR A 179 -20.05 -5.24 -11.68
N ARG A 180 -20.51 -4.48 -10.68
CA ARG A 180 -20.47 -3.01 -10.71
C ARG A 180 -19.05 -2.43 -10.67
N SER A 181 -18.09 -3.13 -10.08
CA SER A 181 -16.71 -2.67 -9.93
C SER A 181 -15.68 -3.68 -10.40
N LEU A 182 -15.96 -4.39 -11.52
CA LEU A 182 -15.07 -5.41 -12.11
C LEU A 182 -13.64 -4.91 -12.34
N ARG A 183 -13.52 -3.65 -12.77
CA ARG A 183 -12.23 -2.96 -12.91
C ARG A 183 -11.35 -3.13 -11.67
N ASP A 184 -11.93 -2.96 -10.49
CA ASP A 184 -11.20 -2.95 -9.22
C ASP A 184 -10.75 -4.35 -8.76
N TYR A 185 -11.34 -5.40 -9.35
CA TYR A 185 -10.99 -6.80 -9.08
C TYR A 185 -10.01 -7.35 -10.10
N LEU A 186 -10.09 -6.91 -11.36
CA LEU A 186 -9.32 -7.46 -12.48
C LEU A 186 -8.08 -6.65 -12.82
N LEU A 187 -8.16 -5.32 -12.76
CA LEU A 187 -7.06 -4.46 -13.20
C LEU A 187 -6.12 -4.17 -12.02
N PRO A 188 -4.83 -4.55 -12.11
CA PRO A 188 -3.87 -4.23 -11.08
C PRO A 188 -3.58 -2.72 -11.08
N GLU A 189 -3.52 -2.11 -9.90
CA GLU A 189 -3.07 -0.73 -9.74
C GLU A 189 -1.54 -0.68 -9.84
N ASN A 190 -1.02 -0.19 -10.97
CA ASN A 190 0.40 0.03 -11.15
C ASN A 190 0.81 1.37 -10.52
N SER A 191 1.16 1.35 -9.23
CA SER A 191 1.65 2.53 -8.51
C SER A 191 2.92 3.15 -9.14
N GLY A 192 3.73 2.32 -9.82
CA GLY A 192 4.91 2.75 -10.56
C GLY A 192 4.59 3.75 -11.67
N VAL A 193 3.44 3.63 -12.34
CA VAL A 193 3.04 4.57 -13.39
C VAL A 193 2.78 5.94 -12.79
N ARG A 194 1.99 6.01 -11.71
CA ARG A 194 1.71 7.29 -11.04
C ARG A 194 2.99 7.96 -10.54
N LYS A 195 3.90 7.19 -9.95
CA LYS A 195 5.19 7.71 -9.49
C LYS A 195 6.04 8.22 -10.66
N ALA A 196 6.15 7.46 -11.74
CA ALA A 196 6.92 7.86 -12.92
C ALA A 196 6.38 9.17 -13.55
N PHE A 197 5.06 9.36 -13.59
CA PHE A 197 4.47 10.63 -14.04
C PHE A 197 4.81 11.80 -13.11
N GLN A 198 4.79 11.59 -11.79
CA GLN A 198 5.16 12.63 -10.81
C GLN A 198 6.65 13.00 -10.94
N ASP A 199 7.52 12.00 -11.06
CA ASP A 199 8.96 12.19 -11.23
C ASP A 199 9.25 12.93 -12.56
N MET A 200 8.54 12.57 -13.64
CA MET A 200 8.65 13.23 -14.94
C MET A 200 8.14 14.68 -14.91
N GLU A 201 7.02 14.94 -14.24
CA GLU A 201 6.48 16.29 -14.10
C GLU A 201 7.44 17.21 -13.34
N ALA A 202 8.06 16.70 -12.28
CA ALA A 202 9.10 17.42 -11.54
C ALA A 202 10.30 17.74 -12.45
N ALA A 203 10.80 16.76 -13.20
CA ALA A 203 11.93 16.95 -14.11
C ALA A 203 11.61 17.93 -15.25
N LEU A 204 10.40 17.91 -15.81
CA LEU A 204 9.97 18.86 -16.84
C LEU A 204 9.88 20.28 -16.30
N ARG A 205 9.38 20.44 -15.07
CA ARG A 205 9.30 21.74 -14.40
C ARG A 205 10.70 22.32 -14.17
N GLU A 206 11.62 21.48 -13.71
CA GLU A 206 13.02 21.87 -13.50
C GLU A 206 13.70 22.26 -14.82
N ASN A 207 13.56 21.44 -15.87
CA ASN A 207 14.10 21.77 -17.19
C ASN A 207 13.55 23.08 -17.74
N ARG A 208 12.27 23.38 -17.53
CA ARG A 208 11.67 24.66 -17.95
C ARG A 208 12.29 25.85 -17.22
N MET A 209 12.52 25.73 -15.91
CA MET A 209 13.21 26.77 -15.12
C MET A 209 14.63 26.98 -15.62
N THR A 210 15.38 25.91 -15.88
CA THR A 210 16.74 25.97 -16.39
C THR A 210 16.80 26.58 -17.79
N LEU A 211 15.87 26.23 -18.69
CA LEU A 211 15.77 26.85 -20.01
C LEU A 211 15.51 28.35 -19.93
N GLU A 212 14.63 28.78 -19.02
CA GLU A 212 14.36 30.21 -18.84
C GLU A 212 15.57 30.95 -18.25
N ALA A 213 16.28 30.34 -17.29
CA ALA A 213 17.52 30.90 -16.76
C ALA A 213 18.61 31.02 -17.84
N ILE A 214 18.75 30.02 -18.71
CA ILE A 214 19.66 30.08 -19.86
C ILE A 214 19.25 31.20 -20.81
N ARG A 215 17.95 31.35 -21.10
CA ARG A 215 17.43 32.39 -21.98
C ARG A 215 17.75 33.79 -21.47
N VAL A 216 17.54 34.04 -20.18
CA VAL A 216 17.88 35.32 -19.53
C VAL A 216 19.40 35.55 -19.56
N THR A 217 20.20 34.54 -19.22
CA THR A 217 21.66 34.64 -19.25
C THR A 217 22.18 34.96 -20.67
N GLN A 218 21.56 34.37 -21.70
CA GLN A 218 21.89 34.66 -23.09
C GLN A 218 21.52 36.10 -23.48
N SER A 219 20.33 36.59 -23.10
CA SER A 219 19.96 37.98 -23.37
C SER A 219 20.88 38.98 -22.69
N ASP A 220 21.29 38.71 -21.45
CA ASP A 220 22.22 39.57 -20.71
C ASP A 220 23.59 39.59 -21.39
N ARG A 221 24.10 38.42 -21.78
CA ARG A 221 25.37 38.31 -22.53
C ARG A 221 25.31 39.10 -23.84
N ASP A 222 24.22 38.99 -24.59
CA ASP A 222 24.08 39.68 -25.87
C ASP A 222 24.00 41.20 -25.66
N LEU A 223 23.30 41.67 -24.61
CA LEU A 223 23.31 43.07 -24.19
C LEU A 223 24.73 43.57 -23.89
N PHE A 224 25.51 42.82 -23.09
CA PHE A 224 26.89 43.18 -22.77
C PHE A 224 27.77 43.22 -24.03
N LYS A 225 27.61 42.25 -24.94
CA LYS A 225 28.34 42.23 -26.20
C LYS A 225 28.03 43.47 -27.04
N HIS A 226 26.77 43.86 -27.14
CA HIS A 226 26.36 45.08 -27.84
C HIS A 226 26.94 46.33 -27.17
N LEU A 227 26.85 46.45 -25.85
CA LEU A 227 27.39 47.59 -25.11
C LEU A 227 28.91 47.75 -25.33
N ILE A 228 29.66 46.64 -25.30
CA ILE A 228 31.12 46.67 -25.56
C ILE A 228 31.40 47.13 -27.00
N SER A 229 30.64 46.65 -27.98
CA SER A 229 30.79 47.04 -29.39
C SER A 229 30.52 48.53 -29.61
N GLU A 230 29.43 49.05 -29.02
CA GLU A 230 29.06 50.47 -29.11
C GLU A 230 30.06 51.35 -28.37
N ALA A 231 30.49 50.97 -27.16
CA ALA A 231 31.49 51.70 -26.40
C ALA A 231 32.83 51.76 -27.15
N THR A 232 33.25 50.65 -27.77
CA THR A 232 34.48 50.61 -28.59
C THR A 232 34.35 51.55 -29.80
N SER A 233 33.19 51.55 -30.46
CA SER A 233 32.91 52.42 -31.61
C SER A 233 32.88 53.89 -31.21
N TYR A 234 32.28 54.21 -30.06
CA TYR A 234 32.23 55.57 -29.50
C TYR A 234 33.64 56.09 -29.17
N VAL A 235 34.46 55.30 -28.46
CA VAL A 235 35.85 55.67 -28.13
C VAL A 235 36.68 55.85 -29.40
N ALA A 236 36.52 55.00 -30.41
CA ALA A 236 37.20 55.16 -31.69
C ALA A 236 36.79 56.45 -32.42
N ALA A 237 35.49 56.77 -32.42
CA ALA A 237 34.97 58.01 -33.01
C ALA A 237 35.49 59.26 -32.28
N ASP A 238 35.52 59.24 -30.94
CA ASP A 238 36.03 60.32 -30.12
C ASP A 238 37.54 60.54 -30.33
N TYR A 239 38.32 59.45 -30.40
CA TYR A 239 39.74 59.51 -30.75
C TYR A 239 39.97 60.14 -32.13
N MET A 240 39.21 59.73 -33.14
CA MET A 240 39.31 60.29 -34.50
C MET A 240 38.90 61.76 -34.54
N ARG A 241 37.88 62.15 -33.79
CA ARG A 241 37.47 63.55 -33.63
C ARG A 241 38.62 64.39 -33.06
N HIS A 242 39.20 63.98 -31.94
CA HIS A 242 40.33 64.68 -31.34
C HIS A 242 41.60 64.68 -32.21
N ALA A 243 41.83 63.63 -32.99
CA ALA A 243 42.91 63.62 -33.98
C ALA A 243 42.67 64.64 -35.10
N ASN A 244 41.44 64.72 -35.62
CA ASN A 244 41.06 65.68 -36.66
C ASN A 244 41.08 67.13 -36.15
N GLU A 245 40.56 67.40 -34.95
CA GLU A 245 40.63 68.72 -34.31
C GLU A 245 42.09 69.18 -34.14
N ARG A 246 42.97 68.29 -33.65
CA ARG A 246 44.40 68.57 -33.55
C ARG A 246 45.03 68.85 -34.91
N ARG A 247 44.67 68.10 -35.95
CA ARG A 247 45.16 68.34 -37.32
C ARG A 247 44.74 69.73 -37.82
N ILE A 248 43.46 70.08 -37.66
CA ILE A 248 42.93 71.40 -38.04
C ILE A 248 43.68 72.53 -37.30
N HIS A 249 43.91 72.38 -35.99
CA HIS A 249 44.68 73.36 -35.21
C HIS A 249 46.14 73.49 -35.68
N LEU A 250 46.80 72.37 -36.01
CA LEU A 250 48.16 72.37 -36.54
C LEU A 250 48.23 73.01 -37.93
N ASP A 251 47.31 72.66 -38.83
CA ASP A 251 47.23 73.25 -40.17
C ASP A 251 47.00 74.77 -40.09
N GLY A 252 46.10 75.21 -39.20
CA GLY A 252 45.87 76.63 -38.94
C GLY A 252 47.10 77.35 -38.36
N ALA A 253 47.84 76.73 -37.44
CA ALA A 253 49.06 77.28 -36.89
C ALA A 253 50.20 77.36 -37.94
N LEU A 254 50.30 76.37 -38.82
CA LEU A 254 51.25 76.37 -39.93
C LEU A 254 50.95 77.48 -40.94
N ALA A 255 49.67 77.70 -41.28
CA ALA A 255 49.26 78.79 -42.16
C ALA A 255 49.59 80.18 -41.56
N LEU A 256 49.26 80.39 -40.28
CA LEU A 256 49.64 81.62 -39.58
C LEU A 256 51.16 81.83 -39.55
N ARG A 257 51.93 80.75 -39.38
CA ARG A 257 53.40 80.80 -39.44
C ARG A 257 53.92 81.13 -40.83
N SER A 258 53.33 80.59 -41.91
CA SER A 258 53.74 80.93 -43.27
C SER A 258 53.46 82.39 -43.59
N ASP A 259 52.33 82.93 -43.14
CA ASP A 259 52.00 84.35 -43.33
C ASP A 259 52.98 85.27 -42.58
N LEU A 260 53.43 84.86 -41.38
CA LEU A 260 54.40 85.61 -40.57
C LEU A 260 55.84 85.58 -41.12
N LEU A 261 56.23 84.50 -41.80
CA LEU A 261 57.59 84.33 -42.37
C LEU A 261 57.67 84.66 -43.87
N GLY A 262 56.53 84.85 -44.54
CA GLY A 262 56.41 85.21 -45.95
C GLY A 262 56.27 86.71 -46.21
N SER A 263 56.26 87.53 -45.15
CA SER A 263 56.47 88.98 -45.15
C SER A 263 57.92 89.33 -44.85
#